data_AF-A0A1H4DTR8-F1
#
_entry.id   AF-A0A1H4DTR8-F1
#
_cell.length_a   1.000
_cell.length_b   1.000
_cell.length_c   1.000
_cell.angle_alpha   90.00
_cell.angle_beta   90.00
_cell.angle_gamma   90.00
#
_symmetry.space_group_name_H-M   'P 1'
#
loop_
_entity.id
_entity.type
_entity.pdbx_description
1 polymer ?
#
loop_
_entity_poly.entity_id
_entity_poly.type
_entity_poly.pdbx_seq_one_letter_code
_entity_poly.pdbx_strand_id
1 'polypeptide(L)'
;MDNRKEWILCRDELVSAIVSLGFPEEFGNQIAKQLGSPKAMRRMCGYLNNVEPHSAELIADEMLSICNEIDRWKEKKACEEANANYNRMLWEGLFDDETGLI
;
A
#
# COMPACT_ATOMS: atom_id res chain seq x y z
N MET A 1 12.53 -5.83 -14.13
CA MET A 1 13.36 -5.67 -12.91
C MET A 1 12.94 -6.77 -11.94
N ASP A 2 13.88 -7.38 -11.21
CA ASP A 2 13.56 -8.36 -10.18
C ASP A 2 12.90 -7.63 -8.99
N ASN A 3 11.69 -8.05 -8.58
CA ASN A 3 10.94 -7.43 -7.48
C ASN A 3 11.76 -7.35 -6.18
N ARG A 4 12.67 -8.31 -5.95
CA ARG A 4 13.58 -8.29 -4.80
C ARG A 4 14.58 -7.14 -4.90
N LYS A 5 15.13 -6.90 -6.09
CA LYS A 5 16.08 -5.80 -6.32
C LYS A 5 15.40 -4.44 -6.16
N GLU A 6 14.19 -4.29 -6.68
CA GLU A 6 13.40 -3.05 -6.49
C GLU A 6 13.13 -2.79 -5.01
N TRP A 7 12.75 -3.82 -4.25
CA TRP A 7 12.51 -3.69 -2.82
C TRP A 7 13.76 -3.25 -2.07
N ILE A 8 14.92 -3.86 -2.35
CA ILE A 8 16.20 -3.50 -1.72
C ILE A 8 16.54 -2.04 -2.02
N LEU A 9 16.42 -1.61 -3.28
CA LEU A 9 16.72 -0.23 -3.68
C LEU A 9 15.83 0.78 -2.94
N CYS A 10 14.51 0.54 -2.91
CA CYS A 10 13.59 1.44 -2.22
C CYS A 10 13.78 1.43 -0.69
N ARG A 11 14.14 0.29 -0.10
CA ARG A 11 14.51 0.23 1.32
C ARG A 11 15.74 1.09 1.59
N ASP A 12 16.79 0.91 0.81
CA ASP A 12 18.07 1.61 1.03
C ASP A 12 17.91 3.13 0.87
N GLU A 13 17.12 3.55 -0.12
CA GLU A 13 16.75 4.96 -0.31
C GLU A 13 15.99 5.54 0.88
N LEU A 14 14.96 4.82 1.37
CA LEU A 14 14.17 5.24 2.52
C LEU A 14 15.02 5.33 3.80
N VAL A 15 15.84 4.31 4.06
CA VAL A 15 16.74 4.29 5.21
C VAL A 15 17.73 5.44 5.13
N SER A 16 18.33 5.68 3.96
CA SER A 16 19.25 6.79 3.75
C SER A 16 18.57 8.14 4.01
N ALA A 17 17.33 8.35 3.54
CA ALA A 17 16.61 9.60 3.77
C ALA A 17 16.34 9.84 5.27
N ILE A 18 15.95 8.80 6.00
CA ILE A 18 15.71 8.88 7.45
C ILE A 18 17.01 9.18 8.22
N VAL A 19 18.12 8.57 7.82
CA VAL A 19 19.44 8.84 8.41
C VAL A 19 19.91 10.27 8.10
N SER A 20 19.67 10.77 6.89
CA SER A 20 19.98 12.16 6.51
C SER A 20 19.22 13.20 7.33
N LEU A 21 18.04 12.85 7.84
CA LEU A 21 17.26 13.68 8.78
C LEU A 21 17.73 13.55 10.24
N GLY A 22 18.75 12.75 10.51
CA GLY A 22 19.34 12.59 11.85
C GLY A 22 18.73 11.46 12.69
N PHE A 23 17.88 10.61 12.10
CA PHE A 23 17.27 9.48 12.81
C PHE A 23 18.10 8.19 12.66
N PRO A 24 17.97 7.22 13.58
CA PRO A 24 18.72 5.97 13.51
C PRO A 24 18.37 5.12 12.29
N GLU A 25 19.37 4.43 11.72
CA GLU A 25 19.18 3.47 10.63
C GLU A 25 18.19 2.34 11.01
N GLU A 26 18.22 1.88 12.27
CA GLU A 26 17.29 0.86 12.77
C GLU A 26 15.84 1.33 12.68
N PHE A 27 15.57 2.61 12.93
CA PHE A 27 14.24 3.18 12.79
C PHE A 27 13.79 3.12 11.32
N GLY A 28 14.64 3.56 10.38
CA GLY A 28 14.33 3.47 8.95
C GLY A 28 14.07 2.04 8.48
N ASN A 29 14.82 1.07 8.99
CA ASN A 29 14.60 -0.35 8.70
C ASN A 29 13.23 -0.85 9.21
N GLN A 30 12.77 -0.37 10.37
CA GLN A 30 11.43 -0.70 10.87
C GLN A 30 10.32 -0.07 10.01
N ILE A 31 10.47 1.20 9.61
CA ILE A 31 9.51 1.87 8.71
C ILE A 31 9.40 1.11 7.38
N ALA A 32 10.54 0.71 6.78
CA ALA A 32 10.54 -0.05 5.54
C ALA A 32 9.80 -1.40 5.67
N LYS A 33 9.99 -2.11 6.79
CA LYS A 33 9.27 -3.37 7.07
C LYS A 33 7.77 -3.18 7.18
N GLN A 34 7.31 -2.13 7.87
CA GLN A 34 5.89 -1.82 8.04
C GLN A 34 5.21 -1.43 6.72
N LEU A 35 5.88 -0.62 5.90
CA LEU A 35 5.35 -0.21 4.59
C LEU A 35 5.20 -1.38 3.60
N GLY A 36 6.07 -2.40 3.71
CA GLY A 36 5.90 -3.71 3.08
C GLY A 36 5.99 -3.75 1.54
N SER A 37 6.05 -2.61 0.85
CA SER A 37 6.10 -2.56 -0.62
C SER A 37 6.96 -1.41 -1.15
N PRO A 38 7.62 -1.56 -2.33
CA PRO A 38 8.41 -0.49 -2.93
C PRO A 38 7.59 0.78 -3.20
N LYS A 39 6.32 0.63 -3.59
CA LYS A 39 5.42 1.76 -3.84
C LYS A 39 5.17 2.59 -2.58
N ALA A 40 4.96 1.92 -1.44
CA ALA A 40 4.75 2.59 -0.16
C ALA A 40 6.03 3.29 0.32
N MET A 41 7.19 2.63 0.18
CA MET A 41 8.49 3.25 0.50
C MET A 41 8.77 4.49 -0.35
N ARG A 42 8.52 4.45 -1.67
CA ARG A 42 8.69 5.62 -2.54
C ARG A 42 7.79 6.79 -2.13
N ARG A 43 6.55 6.52 -1.70
CA ARG A 43 5.65 7.55 -1.16
C ARG A 43 6.21 8.15 0.12
N MET A 44 6.73 7.31 1.01
CA MET A 44 7.37 7.76 2.24
C MET A 44 8.61 8.63 1.97
N CYS A 45 9.49 8.22 1.04
CA CYS A 45 10.62 9.06 0.60
C CYS A 45 10.15 10.42 0.07
N GLY A 46 9.06 10.43 -0.70
CA GLY A 46 8.42 11.67 -1.16
C GLY A 46 8.02 12.58 0.00
N TYR A 47 7.38 12.03 1.03
CA TYR A 47 7.04 12.80 2.23
C TYR A 47 8.29 13.35 2.93
N LEU A 48 9.28 12.51 3.20
CA LEU A 48 10.51 12.90 3.91
C LEU A 48 11.25 14.03 3.21
N ASN A 49 11.37 13.97 1.88
CA ASN A 49 12.06 14.99 1.08
C ASN A 49 11.30 16.32 0.97
N ASN A 50 9.96 16.31 1.12
CA ASN A 50 9.15 17.53 0.98
C ASN A 50 8.86 18.19 2.34
N VAL A 51 8.71 17.39 3.39
CA VAL A 51 8.25 17.86 4.71
C VAL A 51 9.41 18.02 5.68
N GLU A 52 10.49 17.26 5.51
CA GLU A 52 11.66 17.24 6.41
C GLU A 52 11.24 17.16 7.89
N PRO A 53 10.55 16.08 8.29
CA PRO A 53 9.99 15.97 9.64
C PRO A 53 11.09 15.98 10.71
N HIS A 54 10.82 16.69 11.80
CA HIS A 54 11.77 16.93 12.88
C HIS A 54 11.62 15.97 14.08
N SER A 55 10.63 15.06 14.03
CA SER A 55 10.42 14.05 15.06
C SER A 55 10.09 12.69 14.49
N ALA A 56 10.43 11.65 15.25
CA ALA A 56 10.12 10.27 14.89
C ALA A 56 8.60 10.02 14.90
N GLU A 57 7.82 10.77 15.70
CA GLU A 57 6.36 10.63 15.71
C GLU A 57 5.74 11.05 14.38
N LEU A 58 6.20 12.16 13.77
CA LEU A 58 5.68 12.61 12.47
C LEU A 58 5.98 11.58 11.36
N ILE A 59 7.16 10.98 11.40
CA ILE A 59 7.54 9.91 10.47
C ILE A 59 6.66 8.68 10.67
N ALA A 60 6.42 8.28 11.92
CA ALA A 60 5.57 7.13 12.23
C ALA A 60 4.10 7.38 11.87
N ASP A 61 3.59 8.59 12.10
CA ASP A 61 2.22 8.97 11.76
C ASP A 61 1.97 8.92 10.25
N GLU A 62 2.88 9.48 9.45
CA GLU A 62 2.75 9.41 8.00
C GLU A 62 2.86 7.95 7.51
N MET A 63 3.77 7.15 8.07
CA MET A 63 3.84 5.72 7.76
C MET A 63 2.49 5.02 8.01
N LEU A 64 1.86 5.27 9.17
CA LEU A 64 0.54 4.71 9.48
C LEU A 64 -0.54 5.22 8.53
N SER A 65 -0.51 6.52 8.16
CA SER A 65 -1.41 7.11 7.18
C SER A 65 -1.33 6.39 5.82
N ILE A 66 -0.10 6.14 5.33
CA ILE A 66 0.15 5.39 4.09
C ILE A 66 -0.37 3.95 4.21
N CYS A 67 -0.07 3.24 5.30
CA CYS A 67 -0.55 1.87 5.53
C CYS A 67 -2.09 1.83 5.52
N ASN A 68 -2.74 2.74 6.25
CA ASN A 68 -4.19 2.83 6.32
C ASN A 68 -4.85 3.15 4.96
N GLU A 69 -4.22 3.97 4.13
CA GLU A 69 -4.73 4.22 2.77
C GLU A 69 -4.63 2.97 1.89
N ILE A 70 -3.51 2.24 1.98
CA ILE A 70 -3.31 0.99 1.24
C ILE A 70 -4.33 -0.06 1.66
N ASP A 71 -4.58 -0.20 2.96
CA ASP A 71 -5.51 -1.21 3.47
C ASP A 71 -6.96 -0.86 3.12
N ARG A 72 -7.37 0.41 3.25
CA ARG A 72 -8.68 0.87 2.75
C ARG A 72 -8.87 0.61 1.26
N TRP A 73 -7.82 0.78 0.46
CA TRP A 73 -7.87 0.49 -0.98
C TRP A 73 -8.02 -1.02 -1.25
N LYS A 74 -7.32 -1.87 -0.51
CA LYS A 74 -7.45 -3.34 -0.61
C LYS A 74 -8.85 -3.79 -0.18
N GLU A 75 -9.36 -3.28 0.93
CA GLU A 75 -10.71 -3.59 1.42
C GLU A 75 -11.78 -3.18 0.39
N LYS A 76 -11.66 -1.97 -0.15
CA LYS A 76 -12.57 -1.50 -1.20
C LYS A 76 -12.54 -2.43 -2.43
N LYS A 77 -11.35 -2.83 -2.88
CA LYS A 77 -11.21 -3.78 -3.98
C LYS A 77 -11.80 -5.15 -3.67
N ALA A 78 -11.58 -5.67 -2.46
CA ALA A 78 -12.17 -6.94 -2.05
C ALA A 78 -13.70 -6.86 -2.02
N CYS A 79 -14.28 -5.74 -1.57
CA CYS A 79 -15.72 -5.49 -1.63
C CYS A 79 -16.22 -5.35 -3.08
N GLU A 80 -15.48 -4.67 -3.96
CA GLU A 80 -15.81 -4.56 -5.39
C GLU A 80 -15.76 -5.92 -6.10
N GLU A 81 -14.74 -6.74 -5.81
CA GLU A 81 -14.62 -8.10 -6.34
C GLU A 81 -15.72 -9.02 -5.78
N ALA A 82 -16.05 -8.92 -4.48
CA ALA A 82 -17.17 -9.64 -3.89
C ALA A 82 -18.51 -9.21 -4.49
N ASN A 83 -18.72 -7.90 -4.70
CA ASN A 83 -19.91 -7.38 -5.37
C ASN A 83 -19.95 -7.74 -6.87
N ALA A 84 -18.81 -7.79 -7.56
CA ALA A 84 -18.72 -8.20 -8.96
C ALA A 84 -18.96 -9.70 -9.11
N ASN A 85 -18.49 -10.51 -8.15
CA ASN A 85 -18.78 -11.94 -8.10
C ASN A 85 -20.25 -12.20 -7.73
N TYR A 86 -20.80 -11.44 -6.78
CA TYR A 86 -22.22 -11.48 -6.44
C TYR A 86 -23.09 -11.04 -7.61
N ASN A 87 -22.75 -9.94 -8.29
CA ASN A 87 -23.44 -9.49 -9.49
C ASN A 87 -23.31 -10.51 -10.62
N ARG A 88 -22.12 -11.12 -10.81
CA ARG A 88 -21.93 -12.19 -11.79
C ARG A 88 -22.83 -13.40 -11.47
N MET A 89 -22.89 -13.86 -10.23
CA MET A 89 -23.82 -14.93 -9.81
C MET A 89 -25.29 -14.54 -9.98
N LEU A 90 -25.65 -13.28 -9.67
CA LEU A 90 -27.01 -12.78 -9.85
C LEU A 90 -27.40 -12.75 -11.33
N TRP A 91 -26.52 -12.27 -12.21
CA TRP A 91 -26.76 -12.26 -13.66
C TRP A 91 -26.73 -13.67 -14.25
N GLU A 92 -25.78 -14.51 -13.88
CA GLU A 92 -25.70 -15.91 -14.34
C GLU A 92 -26.89 -16.76 -13.86
N GLY A 93 -27.50 -16.43 -12.71
CA GLY A 93 -28.70 -17.09 -12.20
C GLY A 93 -30.03 -16.47 -12.63
N LEU A 94 -30.05 -15.29 -13.25
CA LEU A 94 -31.26 -14.60 -13.76
C LEU A 94 -31.46 -14.80 -15.29
N PHE A 95 -30.49 -15.42 -15.97
CA PHE A 95 -30.56 -15.77 -17.40
C PHE A 95 -30.74 -17.28 -17.63
N ASP A 96 -30.78 -18.10 -16.58
CA ASP A 96 -31.00 -19.56 -16.69
C ASP A 96 -32.50 -19.93 -16.64
N ASP A 97 -33.37 -18.97 -16.31
CA ASP A 97 -34.82 -19.10 -16.17
C ASP A 97 -35.64 -18.51 -17.34
N GLU A 98 -35.01 -17.95 -18.39
CA GLU A 98 -35.69 -17.50 -19.63
C GLU A 98 -35.29 -18.26 -20.90
N THR A 99 -35.05 -19.58 -20.80
CA THR A 99 -35.03 -20.49 -21.97
C THR A 99 -36.16 -21.52 -21.95
N GLY A 100 -37.32 -21.12 -21.45
CA GLY A 100 -38.59 -21.85 -21.54
C GLY A 100 -39.55 -21.25 -22.56
N LEU A 101 -39.39 -21.61 -23.83
CA LEU A 101 -40.42 -21.78 -24.88
C LEU A 101 -41.54 -20.71 -25.05
N ILE A 102 -41.64 -20.20 -26.29
CA ILE A 102 -42.76 -19.52 -27.00
C ILE A 102 -43.08 -18.07 -26.63
#